data_AF-A0A9P9BJ36-F1
#
_entry.id   AF-A0A9P9BJ36-F1
#
_cell.length_a   1.000
_cell.length_b   1.000
_cell.length_c   1.000
_cell.angle_alpha   90.00
_cell.angle_beta   90.00
_cell.angle_gamma   90.00
#
_symmetry.space_group_name_H-M   'P 1'
#
loop_
_entity.id
_entity.type
_entity.pdbx_description
1 polymer ?
#
loop_
_entity_poly.entity_id
_entity_poly.type
_entity_poly.pdbx_seq_one_letter_code
_entity_poly.pdbx_strand_id
1 'polypeptide(L)'
;MNLTNSMVSPGIDDHAVIPVGDTNSWGADYGVGAPGGGLVSSLSDLAVFFSTILSPSAQLSSNTTRAWSARSWLHDPSILTGSPFSAVGSPWEIYRAQNLVPRHPHTVDIYGKGGSANGYQAQVAVLDEYGVAIILLTAGGGGGACQNIYDAVLKTLVPVIDEIAREQAADNYVASFSSSYPNESESSGAVQRQRQRHDEQEVCVGMVDFNATVIQDEHSLILESVWRNGTDMLAAYIKLWSVTMGMYVPAVPKMARLFPTDVRAESVLNDTAYRGQGGSSSSSNGDVEVIVEDWRIDWSLEAAGTRSDMPGTGMGPDGASKDNCLGWTWVDWMYYGNEPMDRVVFIREKATGKVLGMEVPYLRSGMLYKAP
;
A
#
# COMPACT_ATOMS: atom_id res chain seq x y z
N MET A 1 -17.32 -16.37 -3.79
CA MET A 1 -16.12 -17.20 -3.54
C MET A 1 -16.33 -18.66 -3.96
N ASN A 2 -17.50 -19.30 -3.77
CA ASN A 2 -17.79 -20.67 -4.26
C ASN A 2 -16.69 -21.71 -3.94
N LEU A 3 -16.27 -21.75 -2.67
CA LEU A 3 -15.21 -22.63 -2.17
C LEU A 3 -15.80 -24.03 -1.94
N THR A 4 -15.75 -24.88 -2.97
CA THR A 4 -16.46 -26.17 -2.99
C THR A 4 -15.70 -27.30 -2.32
N ASN A 5 -14.41 -27.13 -2.06
CA ASN A 5 -13.53 -28.09 -1.37
C ASN A 5 -13.20 -27.65 0.06
N SER A 6 -13.78 -26.54 0.53
CA SER A 6 -13.59 -26.02 1.89
C SER A 6 -14.79 -26.34 2.75
N MET A 7 -14.59 -27.17 3.77
CA MET A 7 -15.67 -27.65 4.62
C MET A 7 -15.18 -28.05 6.01
N VAL A 8 -16.11 -28.31 6.92
CA VAL A 8 -15.79 -28.96 8.19
C VAL A 8 -15.37 -30.41 7.90
N SER A 9 -14.31 -30.88 8.57
CA SER A 9 -13.90 -32.29 8.59
C SER A 9 -15.12 -33.20 8.80
N PRO A 10 -15.24 -34.37 8.14
CA PRO A 10 -14.16 -35.23 7.61
C PRO A 10 -13.64 -34.91 6.21
N GLY A 11 -14.30 -34.04 5.44
CA GLY A 11 -13.95 -33.84 4.02
C GLY A 11 -14.49 -34.94 3.10
N ILE A 12 -13.93 -35.02 1.89
CA ILE A 12 -14.28 -36.01 0.85
C ILE A 12 -13.02 -36.83 0.53
N ASP A 13 -13.07 -38.14 0.78
CA ASP A 13 -11.92 -39.04 0.66
C ASP A 13 -11.27 -39.00 -0.73
N ASP A 14 -12.07 -39.00 -1.80
CA ASP A 14 -11.60 -38.99 -3.18
C ASP A 14 -10.80 -37.72 -3.55
N HIS A 15 -10.92 -36.65 -2.74
CA HIS A 15 -10.24 -35.37 -2.95
C HIS A 15 -9.06 -35.18 -1.97
N ALA A 16 -8.80 -36.15 -1.10
CA ALA A 16 -7.90 -36.01 0.02
C ALA A 16 -6.52 -36.62 -0.24
N VAL A 17 -5.49 -35.97 0.31
CA VAL A 17 -4.17 -36.59 0.45
C VAL A 17 -4.09 -37.20 1.84
N ILE A 18 -4.40 -38.49 1.95
CA ILE A 18 -4.43 -39.20 3.23
C ILE A 18 -3.05 -39.81 3.52
N PRO A 19 -2.34 -39.41 4.60
CA PRO A 19 -1.08 -40.02 4.99
C PRO A 19 -1.23 -41.53 5.19
N VAL A 20 -0.22 -42.28 4.76
CA VAL A 20 -0.21 -43.73 4.94
C VAL A 20 -0.14 -44.11 6.42
N GLY A 21 -0.92 -45.11 6.82
CA GLY A 21 -0.98 -45.64 8.19
C GLY A 21 -2.08 -45.04 9.06
N ASP A 22 -2.39 -45.73 10.17
CA ASP A 22 -3.56 -45.45 11.02
C ASP A 22 -3.34 -44.33 12.05
N THR A 23 -2.23 -43.57 11.94
CA THR A 23 -1.84 -42.55 12.92
C THR A 23 -2.24 -41.13 12.52
N ASN A 24 -2.98 -40.96 11.43
CA ASN A 24 -3.46 -39.65 10.98
C ASN A 24 -4.90 -39.39 11.45
N SER A 25 -5.31 -38.12 11.50
CA SER A 25 -6.66 -37.70 11.93
C SER A 25 -7.59 -37.38 10.77
N TRP A 26 -7.37 -37.94 9.58
CA TRP A 26 -8.36 -37.85 8.50
C TRP A 26 -9.68 -38.47 8.96
N GLY A 27 -10.81 -37.87 8.60
CA GLY A 27 -12.11 -38.38 9.01
C GLY A 27 -12.55 -37.97 10.43
N ALA A 28 -11.71 -37.28 11.21
CA ALA A 28 -12.04 -36.92 12.59
C ALA A 28 -13.17 -35.88 12.67
N ASP A 29 -14.15 -36.10 13.55
CA ASP A 29 -15.20 -35.13 13.85
C ASP A 29 -14.73 -34.19 14.98
N TYR A 30 -14.57 -32.90 14.65
CA TYR A 30 -14.16 -31.86 15.60
C TYR A 30 -15.35 -31.20 16.31
N GLY A 31 -16.59 -31.49 15.92
CA GLY A 31 -17.82 -30.97 16.54
C GLY A 31 -17.78 -29.46 16.78
N VAL A 32 -18.08 -29.06 18.02
CA VAL A 32 -18.06 -27.64 18.45
C VAL A 32 -16.67 -27.01 18.41
N GLY A 33 -15.60 -27.81 18.32
CA GLY A 33 -14.22 -27.35 18.16
C GLY A 33 -13.82 -27.07 16.71
N ALA A 34 -14.68 -27.36 15.72
CA ALA A 34 -14.38 -27.14 14.31
C ALA A 34 -13.90 -25.70 13.98
N PRO A 35 -14.44 -24.62 14.58
CA PRO A 35 -13.94 -23.26 14.33
C PRO A 35 -12.48 -23.04 14.77
N GLY A 36 -11.95 -23.86 15.69
CA GLY A 36 -10.58 -23.76 16.20
C GLY A 36 -9.53 -24.51 15.40
N GLY A 37 -9.92 -25.31 14.39
CA GLY A 37 -8.97 -26.09 13.58
C GLY A 37 -9.50 -27.33 12.89
N GLY A 38 -10.83 -27.52 12.80
CA GLY A 38 -11.45 -28.69 12.19
C GLY A 38 -11.91 -28.50 10.75
N LEU A 39 -11.35 -27.51 10.03
CA LEU A 39 -11.65 -27.25 8.63
C LEU A 39 -10.65 -27.97 7.73
N VAL A 40 -11.15 -28.49 6.62
CA VAL A 40 -10.34 -29.01 5.50
C VAL A 40 -10.55 -28.11 4.29
N SER A 41 -9.52 -27.99 3.46
CA SER A 41 -9.56 -27.17 2.24
C SER A 41 -8.56 -27.68 1.21
N SER A 42 -8.69 -27.20 -0.03
CA SER A 42 -7.74 -27.45 -1.11
C SER A 42 -6.90 -26.20 -1.41
N LEU A 43 -5.76 -26.38 -2.09
CA LEU A 43 -4.97 -25.24 -2.57
C LEU A 43 -5.76 -24.33 -3.50
N SER A 44 -6.66 -24.88 -4.33
CA SER A 44 -7.47 -24.08 -5.26
C SER A 44 -8.43 -23.16 -4.52
N ASP A 45 -9.10 -23.66 -3.48
CA ASP A 45 -10.04 -22.87 -2.69
C ASP A 45 -9.32 -21.82 -1.86
N LEU A 46 -8.21 -22.18 -1.21
CA LEU A 46 -7.40 -21.23 -0.46
C LEU A 46 -6.81 -20.15 -1.39
N ALA A 47 -6.35 -20.50 -2.59
CA ALA A 47 -5.88 -19.53 -3.57
C ALA A 47 -6.96 -18.51 -3.93
N VAL A 48 -8.20 -18.96 -4.19
CA VAL A 48 -9.35 -18.07 -4.45
C VAL A 48 -9.68 -17.20 -3.23
N PHE A 49 -9.63 -17.76 -2.03
CA PHE A 49 -9.89 -17.03 -0.80
C PHE A 49 -8.87 -15.90 -0.59
N PHE A 50 -7.58 -16.22 -0.67
CA PHE A 50 -6.51 -15.24 -0.47
C PHE A 50 -6.38 -14.23 -1.62
N SER A 51 -6.60 -14.65 -2.87
CA SER A 51 -6.67 -13.71 -3.99
C SER A 51 -7.84 -12.74 -3.86
N THR A 52 -8.95 -13.18 -3.24
CA THR A 52 -10.09 -12.30 -2.97
C THR A 52 -9.76 -11.29 -1.87
N ILE A 53 -9.09 -11.72 -0.80
CA ILE A 53 -8.63 -10.82 0.28
C ILE A 53 -7.69 -9.74 -0.26
N LEU A 54 -6.73 -10.12 -1.11
CA LEU A 54 -5.74 -9.23 -1.71
C LEU A 54 -6.28 -8.40 -2.89
N SER A 55 -7.52 -8.65 -3.33
CA SER A 55 -8.06 -7.97 -4.51
C SER A 55 -8.29 -6.48 -4.24
N PRO A 56 -8.02 -5.59 -5.23
CA PRO A 56 -8.33 -4.17 -5.11
C PRO A 56 -9.80 -3.91 -4.75
N SER A 57 -10.73 -4.72 -5.28
CA SER A 57 -12.16 -4.59 -4.95
C SER A 57 -12.50 -4.86 -3.49
N ALA A 58 -11.77 -5.77 -2.82
CA ALA A 58 -11.93 -6.02 -1.39
C ALA A 58 -11.35 -4.88 -0.55
N GLN A 59 -10.28 -4.23 -1.05
CA GLN A 59 -9.63 -3.05 -0.46
C GLN A 59 -10.46 -1.75 -0.65
N LEU A 60 -11.22 -1.63 -1.75
CA LEU A 60 -11.90 -0.40 -2.20
C LEU A 60 -13.35 -0.23 -1.70
N SER A 61 -14.09 -1.30 -1.42
CA SER A 61 -15.52 -1.22 -1.10
C SER A 61 -15.76 -0.85 0.38
N SER A 62 -15.84 0.44 0.71
CA SER A 62 -16.27 0.90 2.05
C SER A 62 -17.74 0.60 2.39
N ASN A 63 -18.56 0.25 1.39
CA ASN A 63 -20.02 0.19 1.52
C ASN A 63 -20.60 -1.21 1.79
N THR A 64 -19.75 -2.23 1.94
CA THR A 64 -20.19 -3.60 2.25
C THR A 64 -19.44 -4.12 3.48
N THR A 65 -20.18 -4.66 4.46
CA THR A 65 -19.61 -5.25 5.70
C THR A 65 -18.49 -6.28 5.42
N ARG A 66 -18.53 -6.97 4.27
CA ARG A 66 -17.52 -7.95 3.85
C ARG A 66 -16.18 -7.34 3.43
N ALA A 67 -16.20 -6.24 2.69
CA ALA A 67 -14.98 -5.56 2.26
C ALA A 67 -14.33 -4.81 3.43
N TRP A 68 -15.16 -4.23 4.31
CA TRP A 68 -14.67 -3.75 5.61
C TRP A 68 -13.95 -4.85 6.41
N SER A 69 -14.55 -6.05 6.51
CA SER A 69 -13.94 -7.16 7.27
C SER A 69 -12.58 -7.60 6.70
N ALA A 70 -12.46 -7.75 5.38
CA ALA A 70 -11.21 -8.16 4.75
C ALA A 70 -10.10 -7.11 4.94
N ARG A 71 -10.42 -5.82 4.76
CA ARG A 71 -9.48 -4.72 5.00
C ARG A 71 -9.09 -4.62 6.48
N SER A 72 -10.06 -4.73 7.39
CA SER A 72 -9.79 -4.71 8.83
C SER A 72 -8.92 -5.89 9.26
N TRP A 73 -8.97 -7.05 8.60
CA TRP A 73 -8.08 -8.16 8.92
C TRP A 73 -6.60 -7.84 8.64
N LEU A 74 -6.29 -7.06 7.60
CA LEU A 74 -4.91 -6.73 7.23
C LEU A 74 -4.43 -5.39 7.81
N HIS A 75 -5.33 -4.49 8.22
CA HIS A 75 -4.96 -3.14 8.67
C HIS A 75 -5.49 -2.78 10.07
N ASP A 76 -5.69 -3.77 10.95
CA ASP A 76 -6.14 -3.53 12.32
C ASP A 76 -5.08 -2.72 13.11
N PRO A 77 -5.42 -1.55 13.67
CA PRO A 77 -4.49 -0.74 14.43
C PRO A 77 -4.20 -1.29 15.85
N SER A 78 -4.90 -2.33 16.31
CA SER A 78 -4.86 -2.83 17.69
C SER A 78 -4.09 -4.14 17.88
N ILE A 79 -3.05 -4.37 17.06
CA ILE A 79 -2.38 -5.67 16.93
C ILE A 79 -1.07 -5.82 17.71
N LEU A 80 -0.54 -4.74 18.29
CA LEU A 80 0.81 -4.74 18.83
C LEU A 80 0.92 -5.58 20.11
N THR A 81 1.99 -6.36 20.20
CA THR A 81 2.37 -7.08 21.43
C THR A 81 3.55 -6.38 22.12
N GLY A 82 4.01 -6.91 23.25
CA GLY A 82 5.24 -6.42 23.89
C GLY A 82 6.53 -6.68 23.09
N SER A 83 6.45 -7.42 21.98
CA SER A 83 7.56 -7.69 21.07
C SER A 83 7.47 -6.79 19.84
N PRO A 84 8.57 -6.13 19.42
CA PRO A 84 8.59 -5.34 18.20
C PRO A 84 8.54 -6.20 16.93
N PHE A 85 8.75 -7.52 17.06
CA PHE A 85 8.81 -8.47 15.95
C PHE A 85 7.52 -9.25 15.74
N SER A 86 6.53 -9.09 16.63
CA SER A 86 5.30 -9.86 16.56
C SER A 86 4.07 -9.05 16.96
N ALA A 87 2.97 -9.32 16.28
CA ALA A 87 1.66 -8.76 16.52
C ALA A 87 0.60 -9.87 16.42
N VAL A 88 -0.56 -9.66 17.04
CA VAL A 88 -1.70 -10.59 16.94
C VAL A 88 -2.90 -9.78 16.47
N GLY A 89 -3.38 -10.11 15.27
CA GLY A 89 -4.60 -9.54 14.70
C GLY A 89 -5.77 -10.50 14.79
N SER A 90 -6.86 -10.10 14.16
CA SER A 90 -8.05 -10.95 14.01
C SER A 90 -8.11 -11.47 12.56
N PRO A 91 -7.70 -12.71 12.23
CA PRO A 91 -7.24 -13.82 13.08
C PRO A 91 -5.70 -14.06 13.07
N TRP A 92 -4.91 -13.13 12.54
CA TRP A 92 -3.53 -13.38 12.13
C TRP A 92 -2.51 -13.43 13.28
N GLU A 93 -1.52 -14.29 13.11
CA GLU A 93 -0.21 -14.18 13.76
C GLU A 93 0.67 -13.31 12.84
N ILE A 94 1.04 -12.11 13.28
CA ILE A 94 1.75 -11.16 12.42
C ILE A 94 3.22 -11.16 12.83
N TYR A 95 4.10 -11.51 11.88
CA TYR A 95 5.54 -11.47 12.07
C TYR A 95 6.15 -10.30 11.32
N ARG A 96 6.92 -9.46 12.01
CA ARG A 96 7.53 -8.24 11.44
C ARG A 96 9.00 -8.51 11.11
N ALA A 97 9.25 -8.98 9.90
CA ALA A 97 10.55 -9.48 9.49
C ALA A 97 11.48 -8.34 9.03
N GLN A 98 12.65 -8.20 9.65
CA GLN A 98 13.58 -7.09 9.35
C GLN A 98 14.75 -7.48 8.43
N ASN A 99 14.90 -8.77 8.11
CA ASN A 99 16.09 -9.31 7.44
C ASN A 99 15.75 -10.18 6.23
N LEU A 100 14.54 -10.05 5.66
CA LEU A 100 14.14 -10.76 4.46
C LEU A 100 14.66 -10.09 3.18
N VAL A 101 14.77 -8.77 3.16
CA VAL A 101 15.09 -7.95 1.98
C VAL A 101 16.41 -7.19 2.17
N PRO A 102 17.58 -7.87 2.14
CA PRO A 102 18.86 -7.24 2.49
C PRO A 102 19.36 -6.18 1.49
N ARG A 103 18.85 -6.19 0.25
CA ARG A 103 19.24 -5.21 -0.79
C ARG A 103 18.59 -3.85 -0.54
N HIS A 104 17.36 -3.87 -0.04
CA HIS A 104 16.58 -2.68 0.31
C HIS A 104 16.00 -2.87 1.71
N PRO A 105 16.80 -2.70 2.79
CA PRO A 105 16.37 -3.06 4.13
C PRO A 105 15.13 -2.28 4.59
N HIS A 106 14.03 -2.99 4.80
CA HIS A 106 12.82 -2.51 5.47
C HIS A 106 12.14 -3.67 6.21
N THR A 107 11.13 -3.34 7.02
CA THR A 107 10.33 -4.34 7.73
C THR A 107 9.26 -4.87 6.79
N VAL A 108 9.21 -6.18 6.62
CA VAL A 108 8.16 -6.89 5.87
C VAL A 108 7.21 -7.52 6.88
N ASP A 109 5.97 -7.04 6.92
CA ASP A 109 4.92 -7.59 7.79
C ASP A 109 4.27 -8.82 7.13
N ILE A 110 4.40 -9.97 7.79
CA ILE A 110 3.85 -11.26 7.32
C ILE A 110 2.62 -11.60 8.16
N TYR A 111 1.46 -11.63 7.51
CA TYR A 111 0.19 -12.02 8.12
C TYR A 111 0.04 -13.53 8.00
N GLY A 112 0.47 -14.22 9.05
CA GLY A 112 0.59 -15.66 9.08
C GLY A 112 -0.56 -16.36 9.78
N LYS A 113 -0.79 -17.61 9.38
CA LYS A 113 -1.56 -18.56 10.21
C LYS A 113 -1.03 -19.97 10.04
N GLY A 114 -0.59 -20.56 11.14
CA GLY A 114 -0.26 -21.98 11.24
C GLY A 114 -1.44 -22.83 11.74
N GLY A 115 -1.46 -24.09 11.34
CA GLY A 115 -2.40 -25.10 11.82
C GLY A 115 -1.82 -26.51 11.74
N SER A 116 -2.18 -27.37 12.68
CA SER A 116 -1.73 -28.77 12.70
C SER A 116 -2.83 -29.69 13.22
N ALA A 117 -2.94 -30.84 12.59
CA ALA A 117 -3.67 -32.00 13.07
C ALA A 117 -2.77 -33.24 12.94
N ASN A 118 -3.17 -34.39 13.48
CA ASN A 118 -2.33 -35.59 13.39
C ASN A 118 -2.15 -35.99 11.90
N GLY A 119 -0.92 -35.98 11.43
CA GLY A 119 -0.58 -36.27 10.03
C GLY A 119 -0.75 -35.10 9.05
N TYR A 120 -1.12 -33.90 9.52
CA TYR A 120 -1.36 -32.73 8.67
C TYR A 120 -0.77 -31.44 9.27
N GLN A 121 -0.12 -30.63 8.44
CA GLN A 121 0.29 -29.28 8.81
C GLN A 121 -0.04 -28.31 7.67
N ALA A 122 -0.57 -27.15 8.04
CA ALA A 122 -0.85 -26.06 7.14
C ALA A 122 -0.15 -24.79 7.63
N GLN A 123 0.37 -24.01 6.70
CA GLN A 123 0.96 -22.70 6.96
C GLN A 123 0.56 -21.76 5.83
N VAL A 124 0.11 -20.56 6.19
CA VAL A 124 -0.13 -19.47 5.24
C VAL A 124 0.65 -18.24 5.66
N ALA A 125 1.14 -17.50 4.66
CA ALA A 125 1.62 -16.12 4.79
C ALA A 125 0.91 -15.23 3.77
N VAL A 126 0.40 -14.10 4.22
CA VAL A 126 -0.09 -13.00 3.37
C VAL A 126 0.87 -11.83 3.51
N LEU A 127 1.40 -11.38 2.37
CA LEU A 127 2.29 -10.25 2.21
C LEU A 127 1.49 -9.14 1.51
N ASP A 128 0.71 -8.39 2.28
CA ASP A 128 -0.26 -7.43 1.74
C ASP A 128 0.42 -6.34 0.91
N GLU A 129 1.56 -5.82 1.38
CA GLU A 129 2.36 -4.81 0.68
C GLU A 129 2.75 -5.23 -0.76
N TYR A 130 2.95 -6.53 -0.99
CA TYR A 130 3.32 -7.07 -2.29
C TYR A 130 2.12 -7.66 -3.06
N GLY A 131 0.94 -7.74 -2.45
CA GLY A 131 -0.22 -8.41 -3.05
C GLY A 131 -0.02 -9.92 -3.24
N VAL A 132 0.76 -10.58 -2.37
CA VAL A 132 1.13 -12.01 -2.51
C VAL A 132 0.64 -12.83 -1.31
N ALA A 133 0.15 -14.03 -1.56
CA ALA A 133 -0.09 -15.04 -0.53
C ALA A 133 0.68 -16.34 -0.84
N ILE A 134 1.26 -16.94 0.19
CA ILE A 134 1.94 -18.24 0.14
C ILE A 134 1.12 -19.22 0.97
N ILE A 135 0.74 -20.33 0.37
CA ILE A 135 -0.08 -21.37 0.99
C ILE A 135 0.69 -22.69 0.93
N LEU A 136 0.92 -23.30 2.09
CA LEU A 136 1.60 -24.58 2.21
C LEU A 136 0.72 -25.57 2.97
N LEU A 137 0.41 -26.69 2.33
CA LEU A 137 -0.33 -27.81 2.91
C LEU A 137 0.54 -29.06 2.83
N THR A 138 0.72 -29.75 3.95
CA THR A 138 1.51 -30.98 4.02
C THR A 138 0.73 -32.09 4.69
N ALA A 139 0.88 -33.30 4.16
CA ALA A 139 0.28 -34.53 4.67
C ALA A 139 1.41 -35.56 4.87
N GLY A 140 1.61 -36.01 6.10
CA GLY A 140 2.71 -36.92 6.46
C GLY A 140 3.13 -36.83 7.92
N GLY A 141 4.20 -37.55 8.26
CA GLY A 141 4.76 -37.57 9.63
C GLY A 141 5.20 -36.19 10.11
N GLY A 142 5.01 -35.90 11.41
CA GLY A 142 5.25 -34.60 12.05
C GLY A 142 6.72 -34.20 12.23
N GLY A 143 7.49 -34.13 11.14
CA GLY A 143 8.93 -33.90 11.12
C GLY A 143 9.39 -32.47 10.83
N GLY A 144 8.51 -31.47 10.98
CA GLY A 144 8.86 -30.05 10.76
C GLY A 144 9.07 -29.64 9.30
N ALA A 145 8.79 -30.53 8.34
CA ALA A 145 8.96 -30.25 6.91
C ALA A 145 8.17 -29.00 6.46
N CYS A 146 6.95 -28.81 6.96
CA CYS A 146 6.12 -27.64 6.66
C CYS A 146 6.85 -26.33 7.01
N GLN A 147 7.39 -26.22 8.22
CA GLN A 147 8.12 -25.02 8.67
C GLN A 147 9.43 -24.81 7.89
N ASN A 148 10.21 -25.87 7.67
CA ASN A 148 11.45 -25.77 6.89
C ASN A 148 11.21 -25.30 5.45
N ILE A 149 10.14 -25.82 4.80
CA ILE A 149 9.76 -25.38 3.45
C ILE A 149 9.27 -23.94 3.49
N TYR A 150 8.44 -23.58 4.46
CA TYR A 150 7.92 -22.23 4.63
C TYR A 150 9.04 -21.19 4.76
N ASP A 151 10.00 -21.42 5.65
CA ASP A 151 11.15 -20.53 5.85
C ASP A 151 12.02 -20.42 4.58
N ALA A 152 12.26 -21.55 3.91
CA ALA A 152 13.02 -21.56 2.66
C ALA A 152 12.31 -20.79 1.55
N VAL A 153 10.99 -20.92 1.43
CA VAL A 153 10.16 -20.20 0.47
C VAL A 153 10.21 -18.70 0.76
N LEU A 154 9.99 -18.28 2.00
CA LEU A 154 10.07 -16.86 2.38
C LEU A 154 11.46 -16.29 2.07
N LYS A 155 12.53 -16.98 2.48
CA LYS A 155 13.89 -16.49 2.30
C LYS A 155 14.31 -16.42 0.83
N THR A 156 13.72 -17.25 -0.03
CA THR A 156 14.06 -17.31 -1.46
C THR A 156 13.20 -16.36 -2.29
N LEU A 157 11.90 -16.30 -2.02
CA LEU A 157 10.95 -15.57 -2.88
C LEU A 157 10.76 -14.12 -2.47
N VAL A 158 10.69 -13.80 -1.17
CA VAL A 158 10.42 -12.42 -0.71
C VAL A 158 11.44 -11.40 -1.24
N PRO A 159 12.76 -11.67 -1.24
CA PRO A 159 13.71 -10.72 -1.85
C PRO A 159 13.46 -10.47 -3.34
N VAL A 160 13.02 -11.48 -4.09
CA VAL A 160 12.74 -11.34 -5.53
C VAL A 160 11.44 -10.59 -5.75
N ILE A 161 10.41 -10.88 -4.94
CA ILE A 161 9.13 -10.18 -4.97
C ILE A 161 9.34 -8.69 -4.67
N ASP A 162 10.19 -8.35 -3.70
CA ASP A 162 10.53 -6.98 -3.35
C ASP A 162 11.16 -6.22 -4.53
N GLU A 163 12.16 -6.79 -5.20
CA GLU A 163 12.77 -6.18 -6.38
C GLU A 163 11.74 -5.95 -7.50
N ILE A 164 10.88 -6.93 -7.77
CA ILE A 164 9.80 -6.79 -8.76
C ILE A 164 8.83 -5.67 -8.35
N ALA A 165 8.44 -5.59 -7.08
CA ALA A 165 7.55 -4.54 -6.59
C ALA A 165 8.19 -3.16 -6.75
N ARG A 166 9.50 -3.05 -6.52
CA ARG A 166 10.26 -1.81 -6.72
C ARG A 166 10.34 -1.41 -8.20
N GLU A 167 10.61 -2.36 -9.10
CA GLU A 167 10.57 -2.14 -10.55
C GLU A 167 9.18 -1.68 -11.01
N GLN A 168 8.11 -2.35 -10.55
CA GLN A 168 6.74 -1.97 -10.84
C GLN A 168 6.40 -0.57 -10.31
N ALA A 169 6.89 -0.21 -9.12
CA ALA A 169 6.71 1.13 -8.57
C ALA A 169 7.46 2.18 -9.40
N ALA A 170 8.68 1.87 -9.87
CA ALA A 170 9.44 2.75 -10.76
C ALA A 170 8.69 2.96 -12.08
N ASP A 171 8.32 1.88 -12.78
CA ASP A 171 7.62 1.93 -14.06
C ASP A 171 6.31 2.74 -13.98
N ASN A 172 5.60 2.63 -12.85
CA ASN A 172 4.33 3.30 -12.67
C ASN A 172 4.47 4.75 -12.19
N TYR A 173 5.27 5.03 -11.15
CA TYR A 173 5.23 6.32 -10.46
C TYR A 173 6.42 7.24 -10.75
N VAL A 174 7.56 6.72 -11.21
CA VAL A 174 8.72 7.56 -11.56
C VAL A 174 8.49 8.21 -12.90
N ALA A 175 8.39 9.55 -12.88
CA ALA A 175 8.23 10.37 -14.07
C ALA A 175 8.32 11.86 -13.72
N SER A 176 8.45 12.67 -14.77
CA SER A 176 8.05 14.07 -14.73
C SER A 176 6.56 14.19 -15.08
N PHE A 177 5.86 15.06 -14.38
CA PHE A 177 4.45 15.35 -14.55
C PHE A 177 4.28 16.83 -14.86
N SER A 178 3.47 17.19 -15.85
CA SER A 178 3.29 18.60 -16.24
C SER A 178 1.85 18.98 -16.57
N SER A 179 1.50 20.25 -16.38
CA SER A 179 0.20 20.81 -16.75
C SER A 179 0.03 21.00 -18.27
N SER A 180 1.11 20.87 -19.04
CA SER A 180 1.13 20.99 -20.50
C SER A 180 2.02 19.90 -21.10
N TYR A 181 1.52 19.12 -22.07
CA TYR A 181 2.19 18.41 -23.21
C TYR A 181 1.29 17.24 -23.76
N PRO A 182 1.21 16.97 -25.09
CA PRO A 182 0.61 17.81 -26.17
C PRO A 182 -0.26 17.01 -27.20
N ASN A 183 -1.33 17.54 -27.83
CA ASN A 183 -1.34 18.47 -28.98
C ASN A 183 -2.78 18.93 -29.33
N GLU A 184 -2.86 20.16 -29.85
CA GLU A 184 -4.01 20.90 -30.38
C GLU A 184 -5.01 21.50 -29.36
N SER A 185 -4.95 22.84 -29.30
CA SER A 185 -6.01 23.80 -28.98
C SER A 185 -7.13 23.32 -28.07
N GLU A 186 -7.16 23.91 -26.87
CA GLU A 186 -8.38 24.13 -26.08
C GLU A 186 -9.25 22.88 -25.86
N SER A 187 -8.83 22.01 -24.94
CA SER A 187 -9.81 21.19 -24.22
C SER A 187 -9.44 21.07 -22.76
N SER A 188 -10.16 21.84 -21.95
CA SER A 188 -10.17 21.82 -20.48
C SER A 188 -10.62 20.46 -19.95
N GLY A 189 -9.67 19.64 -19.48
CA GLY A 189 -9.94 18.43 -18.70
C GLY A 189 -10.04 18.77 -17.21
N ALA A 190 -11.27 18.98 -16.70
CA ALA A 190 -11.53 19.02 -15.27
C ALA A 190 -11.96 17.63 -14.81
N VAL A 191 -11.30 17.07 -13.79
CA VAL A 191 -11.79 15.88 -13.09
C VAL A 191 -13.08 16.26 -12.36
N GLN A 192 -14.22 15.88 -12.93
CA GLN A 192 -15.53 16.14 -12.32
C GLN A 192 -15.74 15.23 -11.11
N ARG A 193 -15.39 15.71 -9.92
CA ARG A 193 -15.99 15.21 -8.68
C ARG A 193 -17.44 15.70 -8.64
N GLN A 194 -18.42 14.82 -8.84
CA GLN A 194 -19.84 15.14 -8.64
C GLN A 194 -20.08 15.60 -7.19
N ARG A 195 -20.05 16.91 -6.98
CA ARG A 195 -20.68 17.58 -5.84
C ARG A 195 -21.73 18.51 -6.41
N GLN A 196 -22.99 18.09 -6.38
CA GLN A 196 -24.13 18.96 -6.61
C GLN A 196 -24.15 20.05 -5.53
N ARG A 197 -23.65 21.25 -5.86
CA ARG A 197 -24.08 22.50 -5.24
C ARG A 197 -24.22 23.55 -6.33
N HIS A 198 -25.44 24.07 -6.44
CA HIS A 198 -25.78 25.27 -7.18
C HIS A 198 -24.94 26.44 -6.62
N ASP A 199 -23.99 26.93 -7.41
CA ASP A 199 -23.57 28.33 -7.54
C ASP A 199 -22.26 28.34 -8.35
N GLU A 200 -22.41 28.46 -9.67
CA GLU A 200 -21.30 28.57 -10.62
C GLU A 200 -20.66 29.96 -10.51
N GLN A 201 -19.44 30.00 -9.99
CA GLN A 201 -18.52 31.11 -10.19
C GLN A 201 -17.33 30.56 -10.99
N GLU A 202 -17.35 30.84 -12.30
CA GLU A 202 -16.21 30.63 -13.22
C GLU A 202 -14.94 31.25 -12.62
N VAL A 203 -13.88 30.45 -12.48
CA VAL A 203 -12.56 30.91 -12.03
C VAL A 203 -11.58 30.86 -13.21
N CYS A 204 -10.87 31.97 -13.37
CA CYS A 204 -10.07 32.35 -14.53
C CYS A 204 -9.06 31.31 -15.03
N VAL A 205 -9.09 31.09 -16.35
CA VAL A 205 -8.10 30.38 -17.16
C VAL A 205 -6.86 31.27 -17.32
N GLY A 206 -5.83 30.97 -16.55
CA GLY A 206 -4.44 31.26 -16.86
C GLY A 206 -3.67 30.01 -16.48
N MET A 207 -3.32 29.17 -17.45
CA MET A 207 -2.55 27.95 -17.19
C MET A 207 -1.20 28.36 -16.59
N VAL A 208 -1.07 28.19 -15.29
CA VAL A 208 0.21 28.36 -14.61
C VAL A 208 1.03 27.11 -14.93
N ASP A 209 2.23 27.30 -15.48
CA ASP A 209 3.15 26.19 -15.72
C ASP A 209 3.42 25.48 -14.41
N PHE A 210 3.09 24.19 -14.38
CA PHE A 210 3.18 23.37 -13.20
C PHE A 210 3.87 22.06 -13.58
N ASN A 211 5.00 21.77 -12.94
CA ASN A 211 5.76 20.56 -13.18
C ASN A 211 6.08 19.89 -11.83
N ALA A 212 6.05 18.57 -11.78
CA ALA A 212 6.52 17.80 -10.65
C ALA A 212 7.39 16.65 -11.13
N THR A 213 8.39 16.24 -10.35
CA THR A 213 9.21 15.07 -10.68
C THR A 213 9.19 14.11 -9.50
N VAL A 214 8.90 12.85 -9.81
CA VAL A 214 8.97 11.73 -8.87
C VAL A 214 10.10 10.81 -9.29
N ILE A 215 10.95 10.46 -8.34
CA ILE A 215 12.08 9.53 -8.52
C ILE A 215 11.98 8.38 -7.51
N GLN A 216 12.77 7.34 -7.70
CA GLN A 216 12.94 6.26 -6.73
C GLN A 216 14.41 6.21 -6.31
N ASP A 217 14.68 6.23 -5.00
CA ASP A 217 16.01 5.99 -4.43
C ASP A 217 16.12 4.55 -3.90
N GLU A 218 17.20 4.23 -3.19
CA GLU A 218 17.40 2.90 -2.60
C GLU A 218 16.34 2.50 -1.56
N HIS A 219 15.53 3.44 -1.07
CA HIS A 219 14.56 3.22 0.00
C HIS A 219 13.11 3.30 -0.51
N SER A 220 12.72 4.40 -1.17
CA SER A 220 11.31 4.67 -1.52
C SER A 220 11.16 5.58 -2.74
N LEU A 221 9.91 5.91 -3.08
CA LEU A 221 9.61 7.02 -3.96
C LEU A 221 9.86 8.36 -3.26
N ILE A 222 10.35 9.33 -4.01
CA ILE A 222 10.64 10.70 -3.57
C ILE A 222 9.95 11.67 -4.53
N LEU A 223 9.24 12.65 -3.97
CA LEU A 223 8.84 13.83 -4.71
C LEU A 223 10.04 14.77 -4.78
N GLU A 224 10.80 14.68 -5.88
CA GLU A 224 12.07 15.37 -6.04
C GLU A 224 11.88 16.87 -6.22
N SER A 225 10.88 17.26 -7.01
CA SER A 225 10.60 18.67 -7.25
C SER A 225 9.13 18.93 -7.54
N VAL A 226 8.69 20.14 -7.20
CA VAL A 226 7.40 20.70 -7.56
C VAL A 226 7.62 22.16 -7.94
N TRP A 227 7.44 22.47 -9.21
CA TRP A 227 7.62 23.80 -9.78
C TRP A 227 6.28 24.39 -10.17
N ARG A 228 6.05 25.65 -9.78
CA ARG A 228 4.88 26.42 -10.19
C ARG A 228 5.32 27.81 -10.64
N ASN A 229 5.08 28.15 -11.89
CA ASN A 229 5.49 29.42 -12.50
C ASN A 229 6.98 29.75 -12.25
N GLY A 230 7.86 28.75 -12.44
CA GLY A 230 9.30 28.89 -12.18
C GLY A 230 9.71 28.99 -10.71
N THR A 231 8.78 28.83 -9.76
CA THR A 231 9.07 28.79 -8.32
C THR A 231 9.12 27.34 -7.82
N ASP A 232 10.18 26.98 -7.12
CA ASP A 232 10.30 25.70 -6.41
C ASP A 232 9.43 25.73 -5.14
N MET A 233 8.36 24.95 -5.17
CA MET A 233 7.38 24.83 -4.11
C MET A 233 7.86 23.95 -2.96
N LEU A 234 8.79 23.01 -3.19
CA LEU A 234 9.40 22.23 -2.11
C LEU A 234 10.40 23.08 -1.31
N ALA A 235 11.16 23.95 -1.98
CA ALA A 235 11.99 24.94 -1.30
C ALA A 235 11.15 25.93 -0.45
N ALA A 236 9.95 26.29 -0.92
CA ALA A 236 9.01 27.09 -0.13
C ALA A 236 8.52 26.32 1.11
N TYR A 237 8.33 25.00 1.01
CA TYR A 237 7.99 24.12 2.12
C TYR A 237 9.05 24.15 3.23
N ILE A 238 10.34 24.06 2.86
CA ILE A 238 11.46 24.14 3.81
C ILE A 238 11.57 25.53 4.45
N LYS A 239 11.27 26.61 3.71
CA LYS A 239 11.20 27.96 4.29
C LYS A 239 10.07 28.05 5.30
N LEU A 240 8.91 27.46 5.00
CA LEU A 240 7.76 27.44 5.91
C LEU A 240 8.10 26.72 7.21
N TRP A 241 8.80 25.58 7.13
CA TRP A 241 9.35 24.91 8.32
C TRP A 241 10.12 25.85 9.21
N SER A 242 11.06 26.62 8.66
CA SER A 242 11.95 27.48 9.45
C SER A 242 11.21 28.55 10.28
N VAL A 243 10.01 28.96 9.84
CA VAL A 243 9.21 30.00 10.51
C VAL A 243 8.00 29.47 11.28
N THR A 244 7.70 28.16 11.20
CA THR A 244 6.59 27.51 11.92
C THR A 244 7.10 26.50 12.94
N MET A 245 7.56 25.34 12.48
CA MET A 245 7.94 24.20 13.35
C MET A 245 9.42 24.15 13.69
N GLY A 246 10.30 24.66 12.84
CA GLY A 246 11.75 24.64 13.06
C GLY A 246 12.19 25.42 14.29
N MET A 247 11.33 26.30 14.82
CA MET A 247 11.55 26.97 16.10
C MET A 247 11.19 26.11 17.33
N TYR A 248 10.42 25.03 17.15
CA TYR A 248 10.04 24.09 18.21
C TYR A 248 10.70 22.71 18.06
N VAL A 249 11.00 22.31 16.82
CA VAL A 249 11.59 21.02 16.46
C VAL A 249 13.00 21.27 15.93
N PRO A 250 14.05 20.86 16.66
CA PRO A 250 15.44 21.07 16.27
C PRO A 250 15.85 20.05 15.20
N ALA A 251 15.19 20.07 14.06
CA ALA A 251 15.47 19.24 12.90
C ALA A 251 15.23 20.03 11.61
N VAL A 252 15.75 19.54 10.49
CA VAL A 252 15.55 20.14 9.17
C VAL A 252 15.00 19.08 8.22
N PRO A 253 13.87 19.34 7.54
CA PRO A 253 13.36 18.49 6.47
C PRO A 253 14.37 18.39 5.32
N LYS A 254 14.60 17.18 4.81
CA LYS A 254 15.57 16.92 3.73
C LYS A 254 14.95 16.34 2.48
N MET A 255 14.26 15.22 2.60
CA MET A 255 13.66 14.51 1.46
C MET A 255 12.18 14.29 1.68
N ALA A 256 11.38 14.66 0.67
CA ALA A 256 9.94 14.46 0.61
C ALA A 256 9.62 13.05 0.08
N ARG A 257 9.49 12.07 0.99
CA ARG A 257 9.19 10.68 0.64
C ARG A 257 7.68 10.50 0.44
N LEU A 258 7.32 9.73 -0.57
CA LEU A 258 5.92 9.47 -0.92
C LEU A 258 5.47 8.12 -0.37
N PHE A 259 4.35 8.11 0.34
CA PHE A 259 3.74 6.91 0.91
C PHE A 259 2.27 6.78 0.51
N PRO A 260 1.81 5.59 0.09
CA PRO A 260 0.39 5.35 -0.15
C PRO A 260 -0.40 5.35 1.16
N THR A 261 -1.67 5.75 1.11
CA THR A 261 -2.57 5.74 2.30
C THR A 261 -3.65 4.66 2.25
N ASP A 262 -3.69 3.88 1.17
CA ASP A 262 -4.81 2.98 0.83
C ASP A 262 -6.20 3.65 0.85
N VAL A 263 -6.23 4.98 0.73
CA VAL A 263 -7.44 5.73 0.42
C VAL A 263 -7.50 5.87 -1.09
N ARG A 264 -8.49 5.22 -1.68
CA ARG A 264 -8.66 5.14 -3.13
C ARG A 264 -10.14 5.24 -3.49
N ALA A 265 -10.43 5.80 -4.66
CA ALA A 265 -11.79 5.94 -5.15
C ALA A 265 -11.87 5.69 -6.66
N GLU A 266 -12.92 5.02 -7.11
CA GLU A 266 -13.22 4.93 -8.54
C GLU A 266 -13.73 6.28 -9.05
N SER A 267 -13.27 6.67 -10.23
CA SER A 267 -13.68 7.89 -10.91
C SER A 267 -13.61 7.70 -12.43
N VAL A 268 -13.94 8.76 -13.15
CA VAL A 268 -13.95 8.79 -14.61
C VAL A 268 -13.20 10.03 -15.07
N LEU A 269 -12.23 9.84 -15.95
CA LEU A 269 -11.45 10.91 -16.56
C LEU A 269 -12.02 11.23 -17.94
N ASN A 270 -12.64 12.41 -18.06
CA ASN A 270 -13.17 12.96 -19.31
C ASN A 270 -12.09 13.84 -19.95
N ASP A 271 -11.05 13.22 -20.50
CA ASP A 271 -9.96 13.99 -21.10
C ASP A 271 -9.60 13.48 -22.50
N THR A 272 -9.91 14.32 -23.49
CA THR A 272 -9.59 14.07 -24.89
C THR A 272 -8.09 14.13 -25.19
N ALA A 273 -7.28 14.78 -24.34
CA ALA A 273 -5.82 14.87 -24.50
C ALA A 273 -5.11 13.54 -24.22
N TYR A 274 -5.61 12.73 -23.29
CA TYR A 274 -5.04 11.40 -22.99
C TYR A 274 -5.16 10.41 -24.18
N ARG A 275 -6.13 10.64 -25.09
CA ARG A 275 -6.35 9.80 -26.29
C ARG A 275 -5.14 9.75 -27.23
N GLY A 276 -4.28 10.78 -27.21
CA GLY A 276 -3.09 10.85 -28.06
C GLY A 276 -1.98 9.85 -27.70
N GLN A 277 -2.02 9.24 -26.52
CA GLN A 277 -1.00 8.29 -26.04
C GLN A 277 -1.44 6.81 -26.03
N GLY A 278 -2.56 6.47 -26.65
CA GLY A 278 -2.96 5.06 -26.82
C GLY A 278 -3.77 4.46 -25.67
N GLY A 279 -4.44 5.29 -24.86
CA GLY A 279 -5.42 4.84 -23.87
C GLY A 279 -6.61 4.13 -24.53
N SER A 280 -6.96 2.94 -24.04
CA SER A 280 -8.10 2.16 -24.54
C SER A 280 -9.37 2.61 -23.82
N SER A 281 -10.24 3.38 -24.49
CA SER A 281 -11.53 3.78 -23.92
C SER A 281 -12.44 2.57 -23.67
N SER A 282 -12.98 2.44 -22.45
CA SER A 282 -14.01 1.44 -22.13
C SER A 282 -15.44 1.91 -22.45
N SER A 283 -15.65 3.21 -22.68
CA SER A 283 -16.97 3.81 -22.94
C SER A 283 -17.13 4.33 -24.37
N SER A 284 -18.35 4.28 -24.91
CA SER A 284 -18.72 4.82 -26.23
C SER A 284 -18.58 6.34 -26.35
N ASN A 285 -18.44 7.04 -25.22
CA ASN A 285 -18.18 8.49 -25.15
C ASN A 285 -16.68 8.81 -25.06
N GLY A 286 -15.85 7.78 -24.88
CA GLY A 286 -14.40 7.85 -24.77
C GLY A 286 -13.90 8.45 -23.45
N ASP A 287 -14.61 8.12 -22.36
CA ASP A 287 -14.17 8.35 -20.99
C ASP A 287 -13.26 7.19 -20.55
N VAL A 288 -12.31 7.47 -19.66
CA VAL A 288 -11.41 6.46 -19.09
C VAL A 288 -11.78 6.21 -17.63
N GLU A 289 -12.07 4.96 -17.30
CA GLU A 289 -12.25 4.55 -15.89
C GLU A 289 -10.91 4.62 -15.17
N VAL A 290 -10.89 5.36 -14.06
CA VAL A 290 -9.67 5.59 -13.27
C VAL A 290 -9.87 5.28 -11.80
N ILE A 291 -8.77 4.96 -11.12
CA ILE A 291 -8.66 4.90 -9.67
C ILE A 291 -7.84 6.10 -9.24
N VAL A 292 -8.42 6.91 -8.35
CA VAL A 292 -7.76 8.06 -7.71
C VAL A 292 -7.20 7.56 -6.39
N GLU A 293 -5.88 7.69 -6.19
CA GLU A 293 -5.17 7.21 -5.01
C GLU A 293 -4.58 8.38 -4.23
N ASP A 294 -4.91 8.47 -2.93
CA ASP A 294 -4.32 9.48 -2.04
C ASP A 294 -2.99 8.97 -1.48
N TRP A 295 -1.98 9.82 -1.60
CA TRP A 295 -0.62 9.61 -1.13
C TRP A 295 -0.22 10.77 -0.20
N ARG A 296 0.75 10.49 0.67
CA ARG A 296 1.27 11.46 1.64
C ARG A 296 2.75 11.69 1.42
N ILE A 297 3.14 12.93 1.64
CA ILE A 297 4.53 13.36 1.74
C ILE A 297 4.92 13.27 3.21
N ASP A 298 5.85 12.37 3.51
CA ASP A 298 6.55 12.37 4.80
C ASP A 298 7.98 12.85 4.59
N TRP A 299 8.41 13.78 5.43
CA TRP A 299 9.70 14.43 5.29
C TRP A 299 10.72 13.75 6.18
N SER A 300 11.77 13.19 5.57
CA SER A 300 12.94 12.78 6.35
C SER A 300 13.51 13.99 7.09
N LEU A 301 13.65 13.85 8.41
CA LEU A 301 14.14 14.90 9.29
C LEU A 301 15.58 14.60 9.69
N GLU A 302 16.45 15.59 9.53
CA GLU A 302 17.82 15.54 10.03
C GLU A 302 17.92 16.38 11.30
N ALA A 303 18.35 15.79 12.41
CA ALA A 303 18.49 16.50 13.68
C ALA A 303 19.52 17.64 13.57
N ALA A 304 19.15 18.83 14.07
CA ALA A 304 19.98 20.04 14.04
C ALA A 304 21.12 20.04 15.09
N GLY A 305 21.48 18.89 15.64
CA GLY A 305 22.72 18.70 16.39
C GLY A 305 22.71 19.10 17.87
N THR A 306 21.56 19.10 18.56
CA THR A 306 21.54 19.24 20.03
C THR A 306 22.18 18.01 20.67
N ARG A 307 23.46 18.14 21.06
CA ARG A 307 24.16 17.14 21.88
C ARG A 307 23.82 17.36 23.35
N SER A 308 23.40 16.30 24.02
CA SER A 308 23.21 16.28 25.46
C SER A 308 23.96 15.07 26.03
N ASP A 309 24.58 15.25 27.19
CA ASP A 309 25.29 14.18 27.90
C ASP A 309 24.32 13.26 28.68
N MET A 310 23.02 13.53 28.62
CA MET A 310 22.01 12.70 29.25
C MET A 310 21.81 11.39 28.46
N PRO A 311 21.68 10.23 29.14
CA PRO A 311 21.49 8.95 28.47
C PRO A 311 20.25 8.94 27.56
N GLY A 312 20.42 8.42 26.33
CA GLY A 312 19.31 8.18 25.39
C GLY A 312 18.61 9.43 24.86
N THR A 313 19.27 10.60 24.91
CA THR A 313 18.64 11.88 24.54
C THR A 313 18.82 12.27 23.08
N GLY A 314 17.80 12.98 22.56
CA GLY A 314 17.81 13.62 21.26
C GLY A 314 17.26 12.75 20.13
N MET A 315 17.27 13.31 18.93
CA MET A 315 16.89 12.66 17.67
C MET A 315 18.10 12.04 16.94
N GLY A 316 19.21 11.85 17.64
CA GLY A 316 20.40 11.19 17.11
C GLY A 316 20.19 9.67 16.97
N PRO A 317 21.13 8.95 16.34
CA PRO A 317 21.02 7.51 16.08
C PRO A 317 20.78 6.65 17.32
N ASP A 318 21.29 7.08 18.48
CA ASP A 318 21.18 6.38 19.77
C ASP A 318 20.06 6.95 20.68
N GLY A 319 19.28 7.91 20.17
CA GLY A 319 18.20 8.54 20.91
C GLY A 319 17.03 7.59 21.13
N ALA A 320 16.56 7.48 22.38
CA ALA A 320 15.45 6.58 22.72
C ALA A 320 14.11 6.98 22.06
N SER A 321 14.00 8.24 21.65
CA SER A 321 12.83 8.82 21.00
C SER A 321 13.14 9.33 19.59
N LYS A 322 14.18 8.80 18.93
CA LYS A 322 14.62 9.27 17.61
C LYS A 322 13.55 9.18 16.53
N ASP A 323 12.67 8.18 16.63
CA ASP A 323 11.55 7.94 15.69
C ASP A 323 10.18 8.31 16.32
N ASN A 324 10.15 9.28 17.24
CA ASN A 324 8.91 9.68 17.91
C ASN A 324 8.00 10.56 17.01
N CYS A 325 6.93 11.11 17.60
CA CYS A 325 5.97 11.96 16.90
C CYS A 325 6.58 13.17 16.18
N LEU A 326 7.81 13.60 16.52
CA LEU A 326 8.48 14.70 15.83
C LEU A 326 8.75 14.38 14.35
N GLY A 327 8.97 13.10 14.01
CA GLY A 327 9.08 12.64 12.62
C GLY A 327 7.80 12.89 11.80
N TRP A 328 6.63 12.80 12.44
CA TRP A 328 5.32 12.92 11.80
C TRP A 328 4.78 14.36 11.77
N THR A 329 5.58 15.36 12.17
CA THR A 329 5.10 16.73 12.44
C THR A 329 4.49 17.46 11.26
N TRP A 330 4.73 17.00 10.04
CA TRP A 330 4.15 17.58 8.83
C TRP A 330 2.88 16.90 8.33
N VAL A 331 2.71 15.63 8.68
CA VAL A 331 1.56 14.86 8.21
C VAL A 331 0.31 15.40 8.88
N ASP A 332 -0.69 15.77 8.07
CA ASP A 332 -1.98 16.32 8.52
C ASP A 332 -1.93 17.62 9.35
N TRP A 333 -0.79 18.34 9.36
CA TRP A 333 -0.68 19.55 10.18
C TRP A 333 -0.97 20.84 9.39
N MET A 334 -0.38 20.99 8.20
CA MET A 334 -0.49 22.22 7.42
C MET A 334 -1.51 22.10 6.29
N TYR A 335 -2.39 23.09 6.20
CA TYR A 335 -3.45 23.16 5.20
C TYR A 335 -3.36 24.46 4.42
N TYR A 336 -3.65 24.38 3.13
CA TYR A 336 -3.88 25.54 2.31
C TYR A 336 -5.06 25.28 1.38
N GLY A 337 -6.02 26.20 1.34
CA GLY A 337 -7.22 26.04 0.51
C GLY A 337 -8.11 24.85 0.88
N ASN A 338 -8.13 24.45 2.17
CA ASN A 338 -8.83 23.27 2.70
C ASN A 338 -8.29 21.93 2.19
N GLU A 339 -7.06 21.91 1.68
CA GLU A 339 -6.35 20.69 1.33
C GLU A 339 -5.09 20.56 2.19
N PRO A 340 -4.76 19.33 2.66
CA PRO A 340 -3.50 19.09 3.36
C PRO A 340 -2.32 19.32 2.42
N MET A 341 -1.30 20.02 2.89
CA MET A 341 -0.12 20.36 2.09
C MET A 341 0.80 19.16 1.82
N ASP A 342 0.67 18.11 2.62
CA ASP A 342 1.35 16.83 2.49
C ASP A 342 0.60 15.84 1.58
N ARG A 343 -0.55 16.22 1.00
CA ARG A 343 -1.32 15.33 0.13
C ARG A 343 -0.89 15.45 -1.33
N VAL A 344 -0.68 14.29 -1.94
CA VAL A 344 -0.51 14.10 -3.38
C VAL A 344 -1.54 13.08 -3.85
N VAL A 345 -2.03 13.22 -5.07
CA VAL A 345 -3.03 12.31 -5.63
C VAL A 345 -2.51 11.72 -6.92
N PHE A 346 -2.44 10.40 -7.04
CA PHE A 346 -2.14 9.74 -8.31
C PHE A 346 -3.43 9.28 -8.98
N ILE A 347 -3.49 9.42 -10.30
CA ILE A 347 -4.61 8.99 -11.13
C ILE A 347 -4.13 7.79 -11.95
N ARG A 348 -4.73 6.63 -11.73
CA ARG A 348 -4.38 5.39 -12.41
C ARG A 348 -5.50 4.90 -13.30
N GLU A 349 -5.17 4.41 -14.48
CA GLU A 349 -6.15 3.72 -15.33
C GLU A 349 -6.58 2.40 -14.68
N LYS A 350 -7.89 2.19 -14.54
CA LYS A 350 -8.43 1.01 -13.86
C LYS A 350 -8.13 -0.29 -14.62
N ALA A 351 -8.09 -0.23 -15.96
CA ALA A 351 -7.87 -1.40 -16.80
C ALA A 351 -6.42 -1.90 -16.79
N THR A 352 -5.44 -0.99 -16.82
CA THR A 352 -4.02 -1.34 -16.93
C THR A 352 -3.25 -1.18 -15.62
N GLY A 353 -3.81 -0.42 -14.67
CA GLY A 353 -3.13 -0.04 -13.44
C GLY A 353 -2.03 1.01 -13.64
N LYS A 354 -1.82 1.53 -14.85
CA LYS A 354 -0.77 2.54 -15.12
C LYS A 354 -1.18 3.91 -14.58
N VAL A 355 -0.20 4.63 -14.03
CA VAL A 355 -0.39 6.03 -13.63
C VAL A 355 -0.46 6.90 -14.87
N LEU A 356 -1.55 7.65 -15.00
CA LEU A 356 -1.78 8.61 -16.08
C LEU A 356 -1.27 10.00 -15.73
N GLY A 357 -1.25 10.31 -14.44
CA GLY A 357 -0.82 11.59 -13.94
C GLY A 357 -0.98 11.71 -12.43
N MET A 358 -0.77 12.93 -11.95
CA MET A 358 -0.88 13.27 -10.54
C MET A 358 -1.53 14.64 -10.34
N GLU A 359 -1.99 14.91 -9.13
CA GLU A 359 -2.47 16.22 -8.69
C GLU A 359 -1.79 16.59 -7.36
N VAL A 360 -1.53 17.88 -7.19
CA VAL A 360 -1.08 18.52 -5.95
C VAL A 360 -2.21 19.43 -5.46
N PRO A 361 -3.17 18.90 -4.67
CA PRO A 361 -4.47 19.57 -4.44
C PRO A 361 -4.35 20.93 -3.76
N TYR A 362 -3.45 21.06 -2.77
CA TYR A 362 -3.27 22.32 -2.05
C TYR A 362 -2.78 23.45 -2.97
N LEU A 363 -2.12 23.15 -4.08
CA LEU A 363 -1.72 24.16 -5.07
C LEU A 363 -2.74 24.33 -6.20
N ARG A 364 -3.85 23.58 -6.17
CA ARG A 364 -4.86 23.52 -7.22
C ARG A 364 -4.22 23.30 -8.59
N SER A 365 -3.29 22.35 -8.67
CA SER A 365 -2.53 22.08 -9.89
C SER A 365 -3.42 21.63 -11.05
N GLY A 366 -4.61 21.08 -10.74
CA GLY A 366 -5.33 20.25 -11.70
C GLY A 366 -4.54 18.98 -12.01
N MET A 367 -4.94 18.29 -13.08
CA MET A 367 -4.24 17.12 -13.58
C MET A 367 -2.87 17.51 -14.15
N LEU A 368 -1.82 16.87 -13.65
CA LEU A 368 -0.47 16.90 -14.22
C LEU A 368 -0.24 15.57 -14.93
N TYR A 369 -0.10 15.60 -16.25
CA TYR A 369 0.04 14.39 -17.05
C TYR A 369 1.44 13.82 -16.89
N LYS A 370 1.51 12.50 -16.78
CA LYS A 370 2.78 11.78 -16.81
C LYS A 370 3.44 11.98 -18.17
N ALA A 371 4.73 12.33 -18.18
CA ALA A 371 5.51 12.37 -19.41
C ALA A 371 5.54 10.97 -20.08
N PRO A 372 5.55 10.91 -21.42
CA PRO A 372 5.56 9.66 -22.18
C PRO A 372 6.80 8.78 -21.94
#